data_AF-A0A183I8B9-F1
#
_entry.id   AF-A0A183I8B9-F1
#
_cell.length_a   1.000
_cell.length_b   1.000
_cell.length_c   1.000
_cell.angle_alpha   90.00
_cell.angle_beta   90.00
_cell.angle_gamma   90.00
#
_symmetry.space_group_name_H-M   'P 1'
#
loop_
_entity.id
_entity.type
_entity.pdbx_description
1 polymer ?
#
loop_
_entity_poly.entity_id
_entity_poly.type
_entity_poly.pdbx_seq_one_letter_code
_entity_poly.pdbx_strand_id
1 'polypeptide(L)' 'MKTTTSAVKPTRKPNLRCPEPYGIFEHPTDCHSFMHCAHNIPYVMRCPPTTFFNDEIKVCDHMWNAPNTCK' A
#
# COMPACT_ATOMS: atom_id res chain seq x y z
N MET A 1 -23.39 -18.99 15.79
CA MET A 1 -22.31 -17.99 15.89
C MET A 1 -21.08 -18.60 15.24
N LYS A 2 -20.69 -18.18 14.03
CA LYS A 2 -19.52 -18.75 13.35
C LYS A 2 -18.28 -18.00 13.83
N THR A 3 -17.60 -18.58 14.82
CA THR A 3 -16.30 -18.15 15.29
C THR A 3 -15.28 -18.48 14.21
N THR A 4 -14.96 -17.52 13.35
CA THR A 4 -13.93 -17.69 12.32
C THR A 4 -12.57 -17.42 12.95
N THR A 5 -11.91 -18.50 13.36
CA THR A 5 -10.51 -18.52 13.76
C THR A 5 -9.64 -18.20 12.54
N SER A 6 -9.37 -16.92 12.28
CA SER A 6 -8.34 -16.52 11.31
C SER A 6 -6.97 -16.74 11.94
N ALA A 7 -6.27 -17.76 11.48
CA ALA A 7 -4.84 -17.91 11.73
C ALA A 7 -4.11 -16.66 11.23
N VAL A 8 -3.65 -15.81 12.16
CA VAL A 8 -2.73 -14.71 11.85
C VAL A 8 -1.40 -15.36 11.49
N LYS A 9 -1.21 -15.64 10.19
CA LYS A 9 0.09 -16.00 9.61
C LYS A 9 1.07 -14.90 10.07
N PRO A 10 2.28 -15.22 10.56
CA PRO A 10 3.26 -14.18 10.84
C PRO A 10 3.61 -13.57 9.49
N THR A 11 2.97 -12.43 9.18
CA THR A 11 3.26 -11.64 8.01
C THR A 11 4.68 -11.15 8.23
N ARG A 12 5.64 -11.77 7.55
CA ARG A 12 6.96 -11.17 7.31
C ARG A 12 6.64 -9.75 6.87
N LYS A 13 6.85 -8.76 7.75
CA LYS A 13 6.71 -7.36 7.35
C LYS A 13 7.48 -7.25 6.04
N PRO A 14 6.85 -6.84 4.92
CA PRO A 14 7.61 -6.52 3.73
C PRO A 14 8.75 -5.61 4.19
N ASN A 15 9.95 -5.81 3.65
CA ASN A 15 11.04 -4.86 3.90
C ASN A 15 10.64 -3.55 3.21
N LEU A 16 9.80 -2.76 3.87
CA LEU A 16 9.36 -1.46 3.43
C LEU A 16 10.59 -0.57 3.50
N ARG A 17 11.17 -0.33 2.32
CA ARG A 17 12.33 0.54 2.13
C ARG A 17 11.89 1.63 1.18
N CYS A 18 12.26 2.86 1.51
CA CYS A 18 12.03 3.99 0.66
C CYS A 18 12.91 3.89 -0.59
N PRO A 19 12.32 3.98 -1.81
CA PRO A 19 13.10 4.10 -3.04
C PRO A 19 13.93 5.38 -3.05
N GLU A 20 13.36 6.47 -2.53
CA GLU A 20 14.03 7.77 -2.38
C GLU A 20 13.78 8.35 -0.97
N PRO A 21 14.62 9.29 -0.49
CA PRO A 21 14.50 9.84 0.87
C PRO A 21 13.15 10.50 1.16
N TYR A 22 12.51 11.04 0.12
CA TYR A 22 11.20 11.69 0.17
C TYR A 22 10.33 11.25 -0.99
N GLY A 23 9.02 11.28 -0.81
CA GLY A 23 8.07 11.02 -1.89
C GLY A 23 6.99 10.03 -1.50
N ILE A 24 6.09 9.75 -2.44
CA ILE A 24 4.99 8.81 -2.26
C ILE A 24 5.17 7.68 -3.26
N PHE A 25 5.12 6.45 -2.77
CA PHE A 25 5.43 5.24 -3.52
C PHE A 25 4.38 4.15 -3.27
N GLU A 26 4.21 3.26 -4.24
CA GLU A 26 3.34 2.09 -4.10
C GLU A 26 3.80 1.15 -2.96
N HIS A 27 2.84 0.54 -2.26
CA HIS A 27 3.17 -0.47 -1.27
C HIS A 27 3.43 -1.83 -1.96
N PRO A 28 4.52 -2.55 -1.64
CA PRO A 28 5.00 -3.70 -2.42
C PRO A 28 4.08 -4.93 -2.39
N THR A 29 3.07 -4.96 -1.52
CA THR A 29 2.19 -6.13 -1.31
C THR A 29 0.73 -5.77 -1.08
N ASP A 30 0.38 -4.48 -1.00
CA ASP A 30 -0.99 -4.05 -0.67
C ASP A 30 -1.37 -2.83 -1.50
N CYS A 31 -2.13 -3.07 -2.56
CA CYS A 31 -2.58 -2.03 -3.49
C CYS A 31 -3.52 -0.99 -2.87
N HIS A 32 -4.12 -1.30 -1.72
CA HIS A 32 -4.92 -0.33 -0.96
C HIS A 32 -4.08 0.54 -0.03
N SER A 33 -2.76 0.37 -0.02
CA SER A 33 -1.85 1.14 0.80
C SER A 33 -0.73 1.73 -0.05
N PHE A 34 -0.16 2.81 0.45
CA PHE A 34 1.00 3.47 -0.15
C PHE A 34 1.99 3.84 0.94
N MET A 35 3.23 4.08 0.54
CA MET A 35 4.31 4.52 1.41
C MET A 35 4.58 5.99 1.16
N HIS A 36 4.46 6.83 2.19
CA HIS A 36 5.02 8.16 2.19
C HIS A 36 6.38 8.10 2.86
N CYS A 37 7.43 8.43 2.13
CA CYS A 37 8.78 8.48 2.63
C CYS A 37 9.13 9.89 3.07
N ALA A 38 9.71 10.02 4.26
CA ALA A 38 10.35 11.24 4.72
C ALA A 38 11.64 10.90 5.49
N HIS A 39 12.78 11.47 5.07
CA HIS A 39 14.10 11.13 5.60
C HIS A 39 14.43 9.63 5.55
N ASN A 40 14.09 8.94 4.45
CA ASN A 40 14.22 7.47 4.28
C ASN A 40 13.37 6.63 5.26
N ILE A 41 12.42 7.23 5.97
CA ILE A 41 11.49 6.53 6.84
C ILE A 41 10.16 6.35 6.09
N PRO A 42 9.73 5.10 5.83
CA PRO A 42 8.47 4.83 5.16
C PRO A 42 7.32 4.87 6.17
N TYR A 43 6.33 5.70 5.90
CA TYR A 43 5.06 5.77 6.59
C TYR A 43 4.00 5.13 5.70
N VAL A 44 3.46 3.98 6.12
CA VAL A 44 2.40 3.31 5.36
C VAL A 44 1.07 3.98 5.67
N MET A 45 0.39 4.43 4.63
CA MET A 45 -0.95 4.98 4.70
C MET A 45 -1.89 4.14 3.85
N ARG A 46 -3.13 3.97 4.34
CA ARG A 46 -4.16 3.25 3.62
C ARG A 46 -5.02 4.24 2.83
N CYS A 47 -5.29 3.90 1.58
CA CYS A 47 -6.24 4.62 0.76
C CYS A 47 -7.67 4.50 1.33
N PRO A 48 -8.55 5.48 1.03
CA PRO A 48 -9.97 5.37 1.34
C PRO A 48 -10.59 4.06 0.82
N PRO A 49 -11.70 3.58 1.43
CA PRO A 49 -12.37 2.38 0.99
C PRO A 49 -12.64 2.40 -0.53
N THR A 50 -12.44 1.26 -1.19
CA THR A 50 -12.67 1.06 -2.64
C THR A 50 -11.73 1.82 -3.59
N THR A 51 -10.70 2.48 -3.05
CA THR A 51 -9.64 3.15 -3.84
C THR A 51 -8.29 2.46 -3.69
N PHE A 52 -7.42 2.69 -4.67
CA PHE A 52 -6.12 2.06 -4.87
C PHE A 52 -5.10 3.15 -5.15
N PHE A 53 -3.85 2.96 -4.72
CA PHE A 53 -2.83 3.95 -4.99
C PHE A 53 -2.43 3.93 -6.47
N ASN A 54 -2.52 5.10 -7.12
CA ASN A 54 -2.04 5.31 -8.47
C ASN A 54 -0.68 6.01 -8.41
N ASP A 55 0.38 5.27 -8.76
CA ASP A 55 1.76 5.76 -8.73
C ASP A 55 2.07 6.78 -9.84
N GLU A 56 1.26 6.87 -10.91
CA GLU A 56 1.46 7.84 -11.99
C GLU A 56 1.10 9.27 -11.53
N ILE A 57 0.00 9.40 -10.79
CA ILE A 57 -0.53 10.68 -10.29
C ILE A 57 -0.34 10.88 -8.78
N LYS A 58 0.27 9.90 -8.10
CA LYS A 58 0.59 9.90 -6.67
C LYS A 58 -0.62 10.13 -5.74
N VAL A 59 -1.79 9.61 -6.11
CA VAL A 59 -3.02 9.71 -5.29
C VAL A 59 -3.77 8.38 -5.22
N CYS A 60 -4.67 8.26 -4.25
CA CYS A 60 -5.63 7.16 -4.21
C CYS A 60 -6.74 7.42 -5.23
N ASP A 61 -6.85 6.55 -6.22
CA ASP A 61 -7.82 6.64 -7.31
C ASP A 61 -8.63 5.32 -7.41
N HIS A 62 -9.64 5.28 -8.25
CA HIS A 62 -10.40 4.07 -8.48
C HIS A 62 -9.62 3.00 -9.25
N MET A 63 -9.99 1.73 -9.04
CA MET A 63 -9.34 0.55 -9.65
C MET A 63 -9.19 0.60 -11.18
N TRP A 64 -10.05 1.33 -11.88
CA TRP A 64 -10.01 1.43 -13.34
C TRP A 64 -8.81 2.24 -13.84
N ASN A 65 -8.29 3.16 -13.02
CA ASN A 65 -7.09 3.95 -13.27
C ASN A 65 -5.85 3.39 -12.57
N ALA A 66 -5.98 2.33 -11.77
CA ALA A 66 -4.84 1.73 -11.08
C ALA A 66 -3.91 1.04 -12.09
N PRO A 67 -2.58 1.12 -11.89
CA PRO A 67 -1.63 0.40 -12.73
C PRO A 67 -1.92 -1.11 -12.70
N ASN A 68 -1.61 -1.81 -13.79
CA ASN A 68 -1.94 -3.23 -14.00
C ASN A 68 -1.35 -4.17 -12.94
N THR A 69 -0.39 -3.71 -12.13
CA THR A 69 0.17 -4.42 -10.98
C THR A 69 -0.84 -4.61 -9.84
N CYS A 70 -1.98 -3.92 -9.89
CA CYS A 70 -3.05 -3.94 -8.90
C CYS A 70 -4.44 -4.27 -9.48
N LYS A 71 -4.49 -4.82 -10.71
CA LYS A 71 -5.70 -5.38 -11.33
C LYS A 71 -5.85 -6.87 -11.07
#